data_AF-A0A4P6FUG4-F1
#
_entry.id   AF-A0A4P6FUG4-F1
#
_cell.length_a   1.000
_cell.length_b   1.000
_cell.length_c   1.000
_cell.angle_alpha   90.00
_cell.angle_beta   90.00
_cell.angle_gamma   90.00
#
_symmetry.space_group_name_H-M   'P 1'
#
loop_
_entity.id
_entity.type
_entity.pdbx_description
1 polymer ?
#
loop_
_entity_poly.entity_id
_entity_poly.type
_entity_poly.pdbx_seq_one_letter_code
_entity_poly.pdbx_strand_id
1 'polypeptide(L)'
;MASSDFDRPRSILDARGIPMLARTERIGLVGAYGASRSFLERSGARRAASDWWYIERKPAVDLVALDRFLPRLAKRSLVPELVDLIPETSWCASLANMLTSSSWRVLRDVTIARAVSCQDCGAATRLECHETWTYDISSGLQRLMGMMALCSDCHETRHLGYATVRNRFDVAFRRLVTINRIGSAEEADYRRAIHDKYELRSQIDWTLDLSVLAGRKLDLKPAFVEVAPNLLMGKGRRGSIEVALAGVSVVRGAAASRGLMLS
;
A
#
# COMPACT_ATOMS: atom_id res chain seq x y z
N MET A 1 7.38 -27.34 18.60
CA MET A 1 7.57 -26.84 17.23
C MET A 1 8.33 -25.54 17.34
N ALA A 2 9.41 -25.35 16.57
CA ALA A 2 10.12 -24.07 16.56
C ALA A 2 9.18 -23.01 15.98
N SER A 3 9.08 -21.83 16.62
CA SER A 3 8.35 -20.69 16.08
C SER A 3 8.93 -20.31 14.71
N SER A 4 8.07 -20.13 13.70
CA SER A 4 8.53 -19.63 12.40
C SER A 4 9.19 -18.27 12.54
N ASP A 5 10.32 -18.07 11.85
CA ASP A 5 11.10 -16.84 11.84
C ASP A 5 10.82 -16.07 10.53
N PHE A 6 9.99 -15.04 10.63
CA PHE A 6 9.59 -14.21 9.50
C PHE A 6 10.57 -13.08 9.19
N ASP A 7 11.65 -12.95 9.96
CA ASP A 7 12.71 -11.95 9.73
C ASP A 7 13.83 -12.51 8.82
N ARG A 8 13.83 -13.83 8.56
CA ARG A 8 14.79 -14.46 7.65
C ARG A 8 14.50 -14.13 6.19
N PRO A 9 15.51 -13.67 5.42
CA PRO A 9 15.37 -13.48 3.98
C PRO A 9 15.08 -14.78 3.23
N ARG A 10 14.20 -14.70 2.24
CA ARG A 10 13.77 -15.79 1.36
C ARG A 10 14.23 -15.52 -0.06
N SER A 11 15.12 -16.37 -0.54
CA SER A 11 15.80 -16.17 -1.81
C SER A 11 15.31 -17.12 -2.91
N ILE A 12 15.32 -16.61 -4.13
CA ILE A 12 15.22 -17.41 -5.37
C ILE A 12 16.56 -17.34 -6.10
N LEU A 13 16.88 -18.40 -6.85
CA LEU A 13 18.14 -18.47 -7.59
C LEU A 13 18.11 -17.58 -8.84
N ASP A 14 17.04 -17.68 -9.62
CA ASP A 14 16.85 -16.96 -10.87
C ASP A 14 15.35 -16.69 -11.13
N ALA A 15 15.05 -16.00 -12.24
CA ALA A 15 13.68 -15.58 -12.56
C ALA A 15 12.68 -16.72 -12.79
N ARG A 16 13.13 -17.98 -13.00
CA ARG A 16 12.23 -19.15 -13.04
C ARG A 16 11.63 -19.47 -11.68
N GLY A 17 12.33 -19.09 -10.60
CA GLY A 17 11.85 -19.24 -9.23
C GLY A 17 10.76 -18.24 -8.82
N ILE A 18 10.45 -17.24 -9.66
CA ILE A 18 9.42 -16.26 -9.35
C ILE A 18 8.04 -16.94 -9.43
N PRO A 19 7.23 -16.92 -8.35
CA PRO A 19 5.92 -17.58 -8.37
C PRO A 19 4.99 -17.05 -9.46
N MET A 20 4.07 -17.91 -9.91
CA MET A 20 3.05 -17.53 -10.89
C MET A 20 1.80 -17.03 -10.17
N LEU A 21 1.36 -15.83 -10.51
CA LEU A 21 0.07 -15.29 -10.09
C LEU A 21 -0.74 -14.87 -11.34
N ALA A 22 -2.06 -14.81 -11.21
CA ALA A 22 -2.90 -14.30 -12.29
C ALA A 22 -2.42 -12.91 -12.76
N ARG A 23 -2.38 -12.69 -14.08
CA ARG A 23 -1.96 -11.44 -14.74
C ARG A 23 -0.49 -11.07 -14.54
N THR A 24 0.37 -12.08 -14.34
CA THR A 24 1.82 -11.89 -14.19
C THR A 24 2.63 -12.65 -15.25
N GLU A 25 2.04 -12.97 -16.40
CA GLU A 25 2.72 -13.59 -17.54
C GLU A 25 3.93 -12.74 -17.96
N ARG A 26 3.75 -11.42 -17.92
CA ARG A 26 4.80 -10.39 -17.94
C ARG A 26 4.84 -9.73 -16.57
N ILE A 27 6.02 -9.67 -15.96
CA ILE A 27 6.21 -9.04 -14.65
C ILE A 27 6.72 -7.63 -14.89
N GLY A 28 5.85 -6.64 -14.69
CA GLY A 28 6.21 -5.24 -14.85
C GLY A 28 7.27 -4.79 -13.87
N LEU A 29 8.18 -3.98 -14.39
CA LEU A 29 9.10 -3.20 -13.58
C LEU A 29 8.38 -2.00 -12.97
N VAL A 30 8.84 -1.60 -11.81
CA VAL A 30 8.34 -0.49 -11.01
C VAL A 30 9.32 0.67 -11.13
N GLY A 31 8.85 1.86 -11.51
CA GLY A 31 9.67 3.08 -11.47
C GLY A 31 10.87 3.11 -12.44
N ALA A 32 10.76 2.42 -13.58
CA ALA A 32 11.85 2.33 -14.58
C ALA A 32 11.97 3.56 -15.51
N TYR A 33 11.13 4.58 -15.36
CA TYR A 33 10.98 5.70 -16.31
C TYR A 33 12.25 6.55 -16.53
N GLY A 34 13.22 6.51 -15.60
CA GLY A 34 14.51 7.20 -15.72
C GLY A 34 15.72 6.29 -15.90
N ALA A 35 15.52 4.98 -16.04
CA ALA A 35 16.62 4.05 -16.19
C ALA A 35 17.15 4.02 -17.63
N SER A 36 18.46 3.80 -17.78
CA SER A 36 19.07 3.67 -19.10
C SER A 36 18.45 2.47 -19.85
N ARG A 37 17.94 2.74 -21.06
CA ARG A 37 17.38 1.70 -21.94
C ARG A 37 18.34 0.53 -22.15
N SER A 38 19.59 0.84 -22.46
CA SER A 38 20.61 -0.18 -22.74
C SER A 38 20.94 -1.01 -21.50
N PHE A 39 20.87 -0.41 -20.32
CA PHE A 39 21.01 -1.13 -19.05
C PHE A 39 19.86 -2.10 -18.83
N LEU A 40 18.61 -1.66 -19.00
CA LEU A 40 17.43 -2.50 -18.82
C LEU A 40 17.43 -3.70 -19.78
N GLU A 41 17.70 -3.44 -21.07
CA GLU A 41 17.75 -4.49 -22.10
C GLU A 41 18.87 -5.51 -21.82
N ARG A 42 20.09 -5.06 -21.47
CA ARG A 42 21.20 -5.97 -21.10
C ARG A 42 20.91 -6.78 -19.84
N SER A 43 20.08 -6.27 -18.94
CA SER A 43 19.67 -6.97 -17.71
C SER A 43 18.50 -7.93 -17.93
N GLY A 44 18.04 -8.10 -19.17
CA GLY A 44 16.98 -9.04 -19.54
C GLY A 44 15.55 -8.46 -19.49
N ALA A 45 15.40 -7.15 -19.28
CA ALA A 45 14.10 -6.50 -19.39
C ALA A 45 13.69 -6.27 -20.85
N ARG A 46 12.39 -6.29 -21.10
CA ARG A 46 11.75 -6.05 -22.39
C ARG A 46 10.83 -4.84 -22.31
N ARG A 47 10.65 -4.17 -23.44
CA ARG A 47 9.75 -3.02 -23.55
C ARG A 47 8.45 -3.44 -24.23
N ALA A 48 7.32 -3.01 -23.68
CA ALA A 48 6.00 -3.20 -24.28
C ALA A 48 5.69 -2.08 -25.29
N ALA A 49 4.62 -2.26 -26.08
CA ALA A 49 4.18 -1.27 -27.07
C ALA A 49 3.77 0.08 -26.44
N SER A 50 3.27 0.07 -25.20
CA SER A 50 2.93 1.26 -24.41
C SER A 50 4.09 1.77 -23.55
N ASP A 51 5.33 1.54 -23.99
CA ASP A 51 6.58 2.05 -23.41
C ASP A 51 6.89 1.70 -21.94
N TRP A 52 6.16 0.75 -21.34
CA TRP A 52 6.52 0.21 -20.03
C TRP A 52 7.45 -1.01 -20.13
N TRP A 53 8.21 -1.25 -19.06
CA TRP A 53 9.22 -2.30 -18.99
C TRP A 53 8.74 -3.50 -18.18
N TYR A 54 9.12 -4.70 -18.61
CA TYR A 54 8.77 -5.94 -17.93
C TYR A 54 9.90 -6.98 -18.07
N ILE A 55 9.86 -8.00 -17.22
CA ILE A 55 10.67 -9.21 -17.35
C ILE A 55 9.77 -10.42 -17.60
N GLU A 56 10.37 -11.47 -18.12
CA GLU A 56 9.78 -12.80 -18.23
C GLU A 56 10.54 -13.74 -17.29
N ARG A 57 9.93 -14.89 -16.93
CA ARG A 57 10.55 -15.88 -16.04
C ARG A 57 11.62 -16.71 -16.77
N LYS A 58 12.69 -16.05 -17.21
CA LYS A 58 13.79 -16.64 -17.99
C LYS A 58 15.12 -16.51 -17.25
N PRO A 59 16.02 -17.52 -17.31
CA PRO A 59 17.31 -17.47 -16.62
C PRO A 59 18.18 -16.26 -16.98
N ALA A 60 18.02 -15.70 -18.18
CA ALA A 60 18.80 -14.56 -18.66
C ALA A 60 18.47 -13.22 -17.98
N VAL A 61 17.48 -13.18 -17.08
CA VAL A 61 17.14 -11.95 -16.33
C VAL A 61 18.07 -11.80 -15.14
N ASP A 62 18.77 -10.67 -15.08
CA ASP A 62 19.61 -10.31 -13.94
C ASP A 62 18.76 -9.65 -12.84
N LEU A 63 18.30 -10.48 -11.89
CA LEU A 63 17.49 -10.01 -10.77
C LEU A 63 18.25 -9.09 -9.80
N VAL A 64 19.58 -9.17 -9.76
CA VAL A 64 20.40 -8.33 -8.87
C VAL A 64 20.54 -6.94 -9.48
N ALA A 65 20.89 -6.86 -10.76
CA ALA A 65 20.98 -5.58 -11.47
C ALA A 65 19.61 -4.87 -11.47
N LEU A 66 18.53 -5.61 -11.69
CA LEU A 66 17.19 -5.04 -11.74
C LEU A 66 16.56 -4.79 -10.36
N ASP A 67 17.21 -5.13 -9.24
CA ASP A 67 16.55 -5.22 -7.93
C ASP A 67 15.65 -4.01 -7.63
N ARG A 68 16.19 -2.79 -7.73
CA ARG A 68 15.44 -1.53 -7.47
C ARG A 68 14.18 -1.33 -8.32
N PHE A 69 14.05 -2.03 -9.45
CA PHE A 69 12.91 -1.96 -10.37
C PHE A 69 11.99 -3.17 -10.27
N LEU A 70 12.36 -4.22 -9.53
CA LEU A 70 11.56 -5.42 -9.41
C LEU A 70 10.40 -5.19 -8.41
N PRO A 71 9.19 -5.67 -8.74
CA PRO A 71 8.14 -5.78 -7.74
C PRO A 71 8.53 -6.82 -6.69
N ARG A 72 7.91 -6.75 -5.51
CA ARG A 72 8.21 -7.60 -4.34
C ARG A 72 8.33 -9.09 -4.69
N LEU A 73 7.37 -9.63 -5.43
CA LEU A 73 7.31 -11.03 -5.88
C LEU A 73 8.57 -11.49 -6.62
N ALA A 74 9.18 -10.58 -7.39
CA ALA A 74 10.31 -10.87 -8.28
C ALA A 74 11.68 -10.58 -7.66
N LYS A 75 11.73 -9.94 -6.48
CA LYS A 75 12.98 -9.66 -5.76
C LYS A 75 13.81 -10.93 -5.58
N ARG A 76 15.12 -10.88 -5.82
CA ARG A 76 15.96 -12.08 -5.62
C ARG A 76 15.89 -12.59 -4.18
N SER A 77 15.94 -11.68 -3.22
CA SER A 77 15.78 -11.95 -1.80
C SER A 77 14.75 -10.99 -1.20
N LEU A 78 13.85 -11.48 -0.35
CA LEU A 78 12.91 -10.66 0.41
C LEU A 78 12.76 -11.20 1.82
N VAL A 79 12.61 -10.32 2.81
CA VAL A 79 12.13 -10.69 4.14
C VAL A 79 10.61 -10.67 4.11
N PRO A 80 9.91 -11.75 4.55
CA PRO A 80 8.47 -11.74 4.68
C PRO A 80 7.96 -10.51 5.42
N GLU A 81 6.88 -9.96 4.90
CA GLU A 81 6.21 -8.85 5.54
C GLU A 81 5.02 -9.42 6.30
N LEU A 82 4.96 -9.21 7.61
CA LEU A 82 3.69 -9.33 8.32
C LEU A 82 2.84 -8.16 7.85
N VAL A 83 1.77 -8.40 7.08
CA VAL A 83 0.93 -7.31 6.58
C VAL A 83 0.35 -6.51 7.73
N ASP A 84 0.29 -5.19 7.59
CA ASP A 84 -0.32 -4.30 8.58
C ASP A 84 -1.84 -4.26 8.35
N LEU A 85 -2.58 -5.12 9.04
CA LEU A 85 -4.02 -4.92 9.12
C LEU A 85 -4.30 -3.60 9.84
N ILE A 86 -5.19 -2.79 9.26
CA ILE A 86 -5.57 -1.51 9.85
C ILE A 86 -6.21 -1.78 11.22
N PRO A 87 -5.64 -1.24 12.32
CA PRO A 87 -6.20 -1.41 13.67
C PRO A 87 -7.65 -0.93 13.73
N GLU A 88 -8.45 -1.55 14.60
CA GLU A 88 -9.87 -1.19 14.75
C GLU A 88 -10.05 0.30 15.11
N THR A 89 -9.21 0.82 16.00
CA THR A 89 -9.18 2.23 16.43
C THR A 89 -8.85 3.20 15.31
N SER A 90 -8.25 2.73 14.21
CA SER A 90 -7.93 3.55 13.02
C SER A 90 -8.89 3.34 11.85
N TRP A 91 -9.94 2.54 12.01
CA TRP A 91 -10.91 2.31 10.94
C TRP A 91 -11.58 3.62 10.49
N CYS A 92 -11.91 3.66 9.22
CA CYS A 92 -12.50 4.82 8.54
C CYS A 92 -11.59 6.08 8.43
N ALA A 93 -10.39 6.10 9.02
CA ALA A 93 -9.48 7.25 9.03
C ALA A 93 -8.46 7.31 7.86
N SER A 94 -8.65 6.56 6.77
CA SER A 94 -7.80 6.67 5.57
C SER A 94 -7.95 8.04 4.88
N LEU A 95 -6.92 8.53 4.19
CA LEU A 95 -6.98 9.75 3.37
C LEU A 95 -8.06 9.66 2.30
N ALA A 96 -8.28 8.50 1.69
CA ALA A 96 -9.35 8.31 0.70
C ALA A 96 -10.75 8.58 1.29
N ASN A 97 -10.93 8.35 2.60
CA ASN A 97 -12.16 8.69 3.33
C ASN A 97 -12.18 10.15 3.77
N MET A 98 -11.07 10.66 4.30
CA MET A 98 -11.00 12.03 4.84
C MET A 98 -10.99 13.11 3.77
N LEU A 99 -10.27 12.90 2.67
CA LEU A 99 -10.09 13.89 1.61
C LEU A 99 -11.22 13.87 0.58
N THR A 100 -11.49 15.04 -0.01
CA THR A 100 -12.32 15.16 -1.21
C THR A 100 -11.76 14.34 -2.36
N SER A 101 -12.62 13.98 -3.32
CA SER A 101 -12.21 13.19 -4.49
C SER A 101 -11.12 13.87 -5.31
N SER A 102 -11.12 15.21 -5.41
CA SER A 102 -10.09 15.99 -6.10
C SER A 102 -8.75 15.92 -5.35
N SER A 103 -8.76 16.12 -4.04
CA SER A 103 -7.54 16.08 -3.22
C SER A 103 -6.94 14.69 -3.13
N TRP A 104 -7.76 13.65 -2.97
CA TRP A 104 -7.30 12.26 -3.03
C TRP A 104 -6.67 11.94 -4.39
N ARG A 105 -7.27 12.42 -5.49
CA ARG A 105 -6.77 12.20 -6.85
C ARG A 105 -5.36 12.76 -7.04
N VAL A 106 -5.03 13.92 -6.46
CA VAL A 106 -3.68 14.52 -6.53
C VAL A 106 -2.61 13.54 -6.03
N LEU A 107 -2.90 12.80 -4.96
CA LEU A 107 -1.95 11.85 -4.36
C LEU A 107 -1.98 10.50 -5.10
N ARG A 108 -3.19 10.01 -5.35
CA ARG A 108 -3.45 8.71 -5.99
C ARG A 108 -2.86 8.63 -7.40
N ASP A 109 -3.13 9.61 -8.25
CA ASP A 109 -2.79 9.54 -9.67
C ASP A 109 -1.28 9.64 -9.89
N VAL A 110 -0.58 10.46 -9.11
CA VAL A 110 0.88 10.53 -9.12
C VAL A 110 1.50 9.19 -8.71
N THR A 111 0.93 8.54 -7.69
CA THR A 111 1.41 7.22 -7.23
C THR A 111 1.25 6.16 -8.31
N ILE A 112 0.06 6.07 -8.92
CA ILE A 112 -0.23 5.09 -9.98
C ILE A 112 0.62 5.34 -11.22
N ALA A 113 0.72 6.60 -11.66
CA ALA A 113 1.47 6.95 -12.86
C ALA A 113 2.97 6.68 -12.72
N ARG A 114 3.55 6.88 -11.53
CA ARG A 114 4.97 6.60 -11.26
C ARG A 114 5.29 5.12 -11.21
N ALA A 115 4.40 4.31 -10.66
CA ALA A 115 4.65 2.89 -10.49
C ALA A 115 4.51 2.11 -11.82
N VAL A 116 3.52 2.46 -12.64
CA VAL A 116 3.17 1.83 -13.94
C VAL A 116 2.71 0.37 -13.84
N SER A 117 3.18 -0.37 -12.84
CA SER A 117 2.78 -1.73 -12.51
C SER A 117 2.65 -1.93 -11.00
N CYS A 118 1.97 -3.00 -10.60
CA CYS A 118 1.76 -3.36 -9.20
C CYS A 118 3.10 -3.59 -8.50
N GLN A 119 3.33 -2.86 -7.41
CA GLN A 119 4.59 -2.93 -6.66
C GLN A 119 4.81 -4.28 -5.96
N ASP A 120 3.75 -5.06 -5.75
CA ASP A 120 3.87 -6.40 -5.19
C ASP A 120 4.10 -7.48 -6.24
N CYS A 121 3.37 -7.47 -7.37
CA CYS A 121 3.40 -8.60 -8.31
C CYS A 121 3.75 -8.27 -9.76
N GLY A 122 3.91 -6.99 -10.11
CA GLY A 122 4.22 -6.52 -11.46
C GLY A 122 3.05 -6.53 -12.45
N ALA A 123 1.81 -6.80 -12.01
CA ALA A 123 0.65 -6.70 -12.90
C ALA A 123 0.40 -5.22 -13.27
N ALA A 124 0.26 -4.92 -14.56
CA ALA A 124 0.10 -3.54 -15.07
C ALA A 124 -1.37 -3.10 -15.27
N THR A 125 -2.33 -3.80 -14.66
CA THR A 125 -3.76 -3.53 -14.83
C THR A 125 -4.46 -3.36 -13.49
N ARG A 126 -5.54 -2.57 -13.49
CA ARG A 126 -6.41 -2.33 -12.31
C ARG A 126 -5.62 -1.88 -11.07
N LEU A 127 -4.76 -0.88 -11.26
CA LEU A 127 -3.97 -0.32 -10.18
C LEU A 127 -4.82 0.57 -9.27
N GLU A 128 -4.63 0.37 -7.98
CA GLU A 128 -5.24 1.07 -6.87
C GLU A 128 -4.11 1.65 -6.01
N CYS A 129 -4.36 2.80 -5.39
CA CYS A 129 -3.40 3.44 -4.50
C CYS A 129 -3.65 2.96 -3.07
N HIS A 130 -2.60 2.47 -2.43
CA HIS A 130 -2.59 2.00 -1.06
C HIS A 130 -1.68 2.87 -0.21
N GLU A 131 -2.15 3.26 0.97
CA GLU A 131 -1.36 4.02 1.94
C GLU A 131 -0.42 3.08 2.69
N THR A 132 0.84 3.47 2.85
CA THR A 132 1.81 2.70 3.63
C THR A 132 2.07 3.38 4.96
N TRP A 133 1.92 2.63 6.05
CA TRP A 133 1.97 3.15 7.42
C TRP A 133 3.08 2.50 8.23
N THR A 134 3.59 3.23 9.22
CA THR A 134 4.35 2.64 10.33
C THR A 134 3.64 2.95 11.64
N TYR A 135 3.84 2.11 12.65
CA TYR A 135 3.13 2.17 13.92
C TYR A 135 4.15 2.17 15.04
N ASP A 136 4.24 3.29 15.77
CA ASP A 136 5.03 3.41 16.98
C ASP A 136 4.10 3.25 18.19
N ILE A 137 4.12 2.05 18.76
CA ILE A 137 3.29 1.67 19.91
C ILE A 137 3.62 2.55 21.13
N SER A 138 4.87 2.97 21.30
CA SER A 138 5.30 3.71 22.51
C SER A 138 4.73 5.12 22.56
N SER A 139 4.52 5.74 21.40
CA SER A 139 4.02 7.11 21.27
C SER A 139 2.58 7.19 20.76
N GLY A 140 1.97 6.06 20.38
CA GLY A 140 0.64 6.03 19.76
C GLY A 140 0.61 6.71 18.38
N LEU A 141 1.73 6.72 17.66
CA LEU A 141 1.82 7.35 16.34
C LEU A 141 1.67 6.34 15.20
N GLN A 142 0.67 6.57 14.35
CA GLN A 142 0.50 5.90 13.06
C GLN A 142 1.00 6.86 11.97
N ARG A 143 2.21 6.65 11.46
CA ARG A 143 2.88 7.56 10.52
C ARG A 143 2.71 7.13 9.08
N LEU A 144 2.24 8.05 8.24
CA LEU A 144 2.17 7.84 6.80
C LEU A 144 3.58 7.87 6.21
N MET A 145 4.04 6.73 5.69
CA MET A 145 5.33 6.64 5.00
C MET A 145 5.23 7.03 3.53
N GLY A 146 4.06 6.82 2.94
CA GLY A 146 3.80 7.17 1.56
C GLY A 146 2.65 6.36 0.99
N MET A 147 2.73 6.12 -0.32
CA MET A 147 1.72 5.39 -1.05
C MET A 147 2.37 4.42 -2.03
N MET A 148 1.66 3.35 -2.35
CA MET A 148 2.07 2.36 -3.32
C MET A 148 0.94 2.03 -4.29
N ALA A 149 1.30 1.68 -5.52
CA ALA A 149 0.35 1.19 -6.51
C ALA A 149 0.27 -0.33 -6.46
N LEU A 150 -0.94 -0.86 -6.25
CA LEU A 150 -1.21 -2.30 -6.18
C LEU A 150 -2.33 -2.66 -7.16
N CYS A 151 -2.25 -3.82 -7.82
CA CYS A 151 -3.43 -4.34 -8.51
C CYS A 151 -4.51 -4.74 -7.50
N SER A 152 -5.80 -4.70 -7.87
CA SER A 152 -6.92 -5.03 -6.96
C SER A 152 -6.69 -6.30 -6.12
N ASP A 153 -6.15 -7.36 -6.72
CA ASP A 153 -5.89 -8.62 -6.01
C ASP A 153 -4.79 -8.50 -4.94
N CYS A 154 -3.72 -7.74 -5.20
CA CYS A 154 -2.68 -7.45 -4.20
C CYS A 154 -3.18 -6.45 -3.16
N HIS A 155 -3.99 -5.46 -3.56
CA HIS A 155 -4.54 -4.48 -2.65
C HIS A 155 -5.44 -5.14 -1.58
N GLU A 156 -6.25 -6.12 -1.97
CA GLU A 156 -7.09 -6.88 -1.02
C GLU A 156 -6.25 -7.62 0.05
N THR A 157 -5.01 -8.01 -0.26
CA THR A 157 -4.10 -8.63 0.74
C THR A 157 -3.73 -7.70 1.88
N ARG A 158 -3.83 -6.38 1.67
CA ARG A 158 -3.61 -5.35 2.69
C ARG A 158 -4.84 -5.11 3.57
N HIS A 159 -5.98 -5.68 3.17
CA HIS A 159 -7.27 -5.50 3.83
C HIS A 159 -7.92 -6.86 4.14
N LEU A 160 -7.17 -7.80 4.75
CA LEU A 160 -7.68 -9.14 5.05
C LEU A 160 -8.98 -9.12 5.88
N GLY A 161 -9.12 -8.22 6.84
CA GLY A 161 -10.36 -8.05 7.61
C GLY A 161 -11.57 -7.70 6.72
N TYR A 162 -11.37 -6.83 5.72
CA TYR A 162 -12.41 -6.52 4.75
C TYR A 162 -12.68 -7.67 3.76
N ALA A 163 -11.63 -8.40 3.39
CA ALA A 163 -11.75 -9.61 2.59
C ALA A 163 -12.59 -10.68 3.32
N THR A 164 -12.46 -10.81 4.65
CA THR A 164 -13.31 -11.69 5.47
C THR A 164 -14.79 -11.33 5.34
N VAL A 165 -15.14 -10.05 5.47
CA VAL A 165 -16.53 -9.58 5.32
C VAL A 165 -17.12 -9.91 3.93
N ARG A 166 -16.25 -10.04 2.92
CA ARG A 166 -16.62 -10.37 1.54
C ARG A 166 -16.49 -11.86 1.19
N ASN A 167 -16.24 -12.74 2.16
CA ASN A 167 -15.97 -14.17 1.94
C ASN A 167 -14.80 -14.43 0.97
N ARG A 168 -13.79 -13.56 1.02
CA ARG A 168 -12.61 -13.57 0.13
C ARG A 168 -11.28 -13.78 0.87
N PHE A 169 -11.32 -13.93 2.19
CA PHE A 169 -10.11 -14.07 3.03
C PHE A 169 -9.12 -15.09 2.47
N ASP A 170 -9.55 -16.33 2.21
CA ASP A 170 -8.64 -17.39 1.75
C ASP A 170 -7.97 -17.08 0.42
N VAL A 171 -8.63 -16.32 -0.45
CA VAL A 171 -8.07 -15.91 -1.75
C VAL A 171 -7.02 -14.84 -1.55
N ALA A 172 -7.31 -13.82 -0.75
CA ALA A 172 -6.36 -12.76 -0.41
C ALA A 172 -5.16 -13.31 0.38
N PHE A 173 -5.41 -14.16 1.37
CA PHE A 173 -4.37 -14.77 2.21
C PHE A 173 -3.44 -15.68 1.39
N ARG A 174 -3.97 -16.55 0.52
CA ARG A 174 -3.13 -17.38 -0.37
C ARG A 174 -2.24 -16.55 -1.27
N ARG A 175 -2.75 -15.42 -1.77
CA ARG A 175 -1.94 -14.48 -2.56
C ARG A 175 -0.84 -13.84 -1.72
N LEU A 176 -1.14 -13.42 -0.49
CA LEU A 176 -0.17 -12.86 0.45
C LEU A 176 0.95 -13.86 0.79
N VAL A 177 0.58 -15.10 1.10
CA VAL A 177 1.48 -16.25 1.30
C VAL A 177 2.42 -16.41 0.11
N THR A 178 1.89 -16.35 -1.11
CA THR A 178 2.68 -16.51 -2.34
C THR A 178 3.66 -15.35 -2.55
N ILE A 179 3.22 -14.10 -2.36
CA ILE A 179 4.06 -12.89 -2.50
C ILE A 179 5.20 -12.90 -1.48
N ASN A 180 4.93 -13.35 -0.26
CA ASN A 180 5.91 -13.43 0.83
C ASN A 180 6.69 -14.74 0.87
N ARG A 181 6.45 -15.66 -0.09
CA ARG A 181 7.12 -16.97 -0.18
C ARG A 181 6.96 -17.79 1.09
N ILE A 182 5.80 -17.69 1.75
CA ILE A 182 5.44 -18.45 2.94
C ILE A 182 5.26 -19.92 2.55
N GLY A 183 6.01 -20.81 3.22
CA GLY A 183 5.89 -22.25 3.03
C GLY A 183 4.64 -22.78 3.72
N SER A 184 4.09 -23.88 3.21
CA SER A 184 2.84 -24.47 3.72
C SER A 184 2.88 -24.80 5.22
N ALA A 185 4.03 -25.25 5.73
CA ALA A 185 4.22 -25.53 7.15
C ALA A 185 4.21 -24.28 8.05
N GLU A 186 4.45 -23.10 7.49
CA GLU A 186 4.54 -21.81 8.22
C GLU A 186 3.23 -21.01 8.15
N GLU A 187 2.29 -21.37 7.28
CA GLU A 187 1.08 -20.57 7.03
C GLU A 187 0.24 -20.31 8.29
N ALA A 188 0.14 -21.30 9.16
CA ALA A 188 -0.59 -21.16 10.42
C ALA A 188 0.09 -20.18 11.38
N ASP A 189 1.42 -20.23 11.51
CA ASP A 189 2.21 -19.27 12.29
C ASP A 189 2.11 -17.87 11.68
N TYR A 190 2.19 -17.76 10.35
CA TYR A 190 2.15 -16.48 9.65
C TYR A 190 0.80 -15.77 9.85
N ARG A 191 -0.30 -16.52 9.73
CA ARG A 191 -1.64 -16.03 10.03
C ARG A 191 -1.78 -15.58 11.49
N ARG A 192 -1.26 -16.37 12.45
CA ARG A 192 -1.27 -16.01 13.87
C ARG A 192 -0.49 -14.72 14.12
N ALA A 193 0.75 -14.62 13.61
CA ALA A 193 1.59 -13.44 13.80
C ALA A 193 0.95 -12.16 13.22
N ILE A 194 0.27 -12.24 12.06
CA ILE A 194 -0.50 -11.11 11.51
C ILE A 194 -1.65 -10.71 12.44
N HIS A 195 -2.38 -11.70 12.95
CA HIS A 195 -3.52 -11.49 13.85
C HIS A 195 -3.09 -10.91 15.20
N ASP A 196 -2.07 -11.47 15.84
CA ASP A 196 -1.56 -11.01 17.13
C ASP A 196 -1.07 -9.56 17.05
N LYS A 197 -0.40 -9.21 15.95
CA LYS A 197 0.00 -7.82 15.67
C LYS A 197 -1.21 -6.89 15.50
N TYR A 198 -2.28 -7.35 14.86
CA TYR A 198 -3.51 -6.60 14.69
C TYR A 198 -4.22 -6.37 16.04
N GLU A 199 -4.34 -7.40 16.86
CA GLU A 199 -4.97 -7.33 18.19
C GLU A 199 -4.23 -6.35 19.09
N LEU A 200 -2.90 -6.46 19.17
CA LEU A 200 -2.06 -5.55 19.95
C LEU A 200 -2.28 -4.09 19.55
N ARG A 201 -2.30 -3.80 18.25
CA ARG A 201 -2.44 -2.43 17.76
C ARG A 201 -3.86 -1.89 17.87
N SER A 202 -4.86 -2.76 17.93
CA SER A 202 -6.26 -2.36 18.08
C SER A 202 -6.59 -1.93 19.52
N GLN A 203 -5.66 -2.07 20.46
CA GLN A 203 -5.77 -1.56 21.83
C GLN A 203 -5.25 -0.14 22.02
N ILE A 204 -4.77 0.50 20.94
CA ILE A 204 -4.07 1.79 21.01
C ILE A 204 -4.89 2.83 20.26
N ASP A 205 -5.09 3.98 20.88
CA ASP A 205 -5.61 5.17 20.20
C ASP A 205 -4.49 5.85 19.40
N TRP A 206 -4.65 5.87 18.08
CA TRP A 206 -3.60 6.34 17.17
C TRP A 206 -3.79 7.82 16.81
N THR A 207 -2.69 8.58 16.86
CA THR A 207 -2.58 9.87 16.18
C THR A 207 -1.96 9.65 14.80
N LEU A 208 -2.62 10.13 13.75
CA LEU A 208 -2.12 10.04 12.38
C LEU A 208 -1.06 11.11 12.12
N ASP A 209 0.19 10.68 12.00
CA ASP A 209 1.29 11.56 11.59
C ASP A 209 1.32 11.64 10.05
N LEU A 210 0.90 12.80 9.54
CA LEU A 210 0.82 13.12 8.12
C LEU A 210 1.93 14.06 7.67
N SER A 211 3.05 14.15 8.40
CA SER A 211 4.17 15.06 8.10
C SER A 211 4.67 14.95 6.65
N VAL A 212 4.59 13.78 6.01
CA VAL A 212 4.96 13.58 4.59
C VAL A 212 4.10 14.39 3.61
N LEU A 213 2.94 14.89 4.05
CA LEU A 213 2.03 15.73 3.29
C LEU A 213 2.15 17.22 3.64
N ALA A 214 3.04 17.60 4.55
CA ALA A 214 3.24 18.99 4.95
C ALA A 214 3.48 19.91 3.74
N GLY A 215 2.86 21.09 3.77
CA GLY A 215 2.91 22.07 2.67
C GLY A 215 1.98 21.78 1.49
N ARG A 216 1.30 20.62 1.44
CA ARG A 216 0.26 20.35 0.43
C ARG A 216 -1.07 20.98 0.84
N LYS A 217 -1.74 21.61 -0.12
CA LYS A 217 -3.13 22.07 0.06
C LYS A 217 -4.08 20.94 -0.37
N LEU A 218 -4.76 20.35 0.60
CA LEU A 218 -5.69 19.24 0.41
C LEU A 218 -6.98 19.54 1.17
N ASP A 219 -8.12 19.34 0.51
CA ASP A 219 -9.44 19.61 1.04
C ASP A 219 -10.03 18.37 1.71
N LEU A 220 -10.53 18.54 2.93
CA LEU A 220 -11.31 17.53 3.65
C LEU A 220 -12.73 17.43 3.08
N LYS A 221 -13.33 16.24 3.15
CA LYS A 221 -14.76 16.07 2.89
C LYS A 221 -15.56 16.82 3.95
N PRO A 222 -16.76 17.35 3.61
CA PRO A 222 -17.65 17.99 4.59
C PRO A 222 -18.04 17.11 5.78
N ALA A 223 -17.92 15.78 5.63
CA ALA A 223 -18.20 14.82 6.70
C ALA A 223 -17.12 14.79 7.80
N PHE A 224 -15.97 15.44 7.61
CA PHE A 224 -14.88 15.57 8.57
C PHE A 224 -14.73 17.03 8.96
N VAL A 225 -14.94 17.33 10.25
CA VAL A 225 -14.92 18.68 10.79
C VAL A 225 -13.89 18.76 11.90
N GLU A 226 -13.07 19.80 11.89
CA GLU A 226 -12.15 20.07 12.99
C GLU A 226 -12.91 20.61 14.20
N VAL A 227 -12.85 19.88 15.31
CA VAL A 227 -13.54 20.19 16.58
C VAL A 227 -12.60 20.74 17.64
N ALA A 228 -11.31 20.45 17.53
CA ALA A 228 -10.21 21.05 18.29
C ALA A 228 -8.95 21.07 17.40
N PRO A 229 -7.90 21.84 17.73
CA PRO A 229 -6.70 21.91 16.90
C PRO A 229 -6.15 20.52 16.55
N ASN A 230 -6.11 20.19 15.26
CA ASN A 230 -5.68 18.91 14.71
C ASN A 230 -6.49 17.68 15.17
N LEU A 231 -7.72 17.88 15.65
CA LEU A 231 -8.67 16.82 15.98
C LEU A 231 -9.89 16.91 15.07
N LEU A 232 -10.07 15.91 14.23
CA LEU A 232 -11.21 15.79 13.34
C LEU A 232 -12.29 14.90 13.96
N MET A 233 -13.54 15.34 13.84
CA MET A 233 -14.73 14.51 14.02
C MET A 233 -15.28 14.14 12.65
N GLY A 234 -15.32 12.85 12.35
CA GLY A 234 -15.83 12.28 11.11
C GLY A 234 -17.15 11.52 11.31
N LYS A 235 -17.90 11.29 10.23
CA LYS A 235 -18.99 10.30 10.20
C LYS A 235 -18.53 9.02 9.48
N GLY A 236 -18.34 7.96 10.24
CA GLY A 236 -18.10 6.60 9.75
C GLY A 236 -19.42 5.84 9.48
N ARG A 237 -19.31 4.62 8.95
CA ARG A 237 -20.47 3.75 8.70
C ARG A 237 -21.15 3.25 9.98
N ARG A 238 -20.44 3.24 11.11
CA ARG A 238 -20.90 2.71 12.40
C ARG A 238 -21.11 3.79 13.47
N GLY A 239 -21.00 5.06 13.11
CA GLY A 239 -21.10 6.18 14.05
C GLY A 239 -20.07 7.27 13.77
N SER A 240 -19.93 8.17 14.72
CA SER A 240 -18.87 9.19 14.69
C SER A 240 -17.50 8.54 14.92
N ILE A 241 -16.46 9.11 14.32
CA ILE A 241 -15.06 8.72 14.54
C ILE A 241 -14.25 9.96 14.89
N GLU A 242 -13.30 9.80 15.80
CA GLU A 242 -12.31 10.83 16.12
C GLU A 242 -11.00 10.50 15.42
N VAL A 243 -10.36 11.51 14.83
CA VAL A 243 -9.08 11.35 14.15
C VAL A 243 -8.15 12.47 14.60
N ALA A 244 -7.21 12.13 15.48
CA ALA A 244 -6.12 13.01 15.86
C ALA A 244 -5.05 13.05 14.77
N LEU A 245 -4.54 14.25 14.46
CA LEU A 245 -3.55 14.49 13.43
C LEU A 245 -2.27 15.08 14.01
N ALA A 246 -1.14 14.72 13.42
CA ALA A 246 0.17 15.35 13.66
C ALA A 246 0.86 15.67 12.32
N GLY A 247 1.79 16.62 12.33
CA GLY A 247 2.63 16.95 11.17
C GLY A 247 1.97 17.80 10.08
N VAL A 248 0.68 18.09 10.21
CA VAL A 248 -0.08 18.97 9.32
C VAL A 248 -0.94 19.91 10.16
N SER A 249 -1.46 20.96 9.52
CA SER A 249 -2.43 21.87 10.14
C SER A 249 -3.71 21.85 9.32
N VAL A 250 -4.84 21.74 10.00
CA VAL A 250 -6.14 21.93 9.37
C VAL A 250 -6.41 23.44 9.33
N VAL A 251 -6.78 23.94 8.15
CA VAL A 251 -7.08 25.37 7.97
C VAL A 251 -8.52 25.46 7.50
N ARG A 252 -9.33 26.25 8.21
CA ARG A 252 -10.69 26.56 7.76
C ARG A 252 -10.60 27.36 6.46
N GLY A 253 -11.12 26.80 5.37
CA GLY A 253 -11.22 27.53 4.11
C GLY A 253 -12.07 28.79 4.29
N ALA A 254 -11.66 29.91 3.68
CA ALA A 254 -12.53 31.07 3.55
C ALA A 254 -13.81 30.61 2.85
N ALA A 255 -14.97 30.81 3.49
CA ALA A 255 -16.24 30.58 2.82
C ALA A 255 -16.21 31.38 1.51
N ALA A 256 -16.37 30.71 0.38
CA ALA A 256 -16.57 31.40 -0.88
C ALA A 256 -17.81 32.29 -0.69
N SER A 257 -17.58 33.60 -0.55
CA SER A 257 -18.63 34.59 -0.49
C SER A 257 -19.37 34.52 -1.83
N ARG A 258 -20.41 33.69 -1.89
CA ARG A 258 -21.42 33.79 -2.93
C ARG A 258 -22.15 35.10 -2.67
N GLY A 259 -21.60 36.18 -3.20
CA GLY A 259 -22.33 37.43 -3.33
C GLY A 259 -23.57 37.15 -4.15
N LEU A 260 -24.73 37.14 -3.48
CA LEU A 260 -25.99 37.38 -4.18
C LEU A 260 -25.90 38.82 -4.70
N MET A 261 -25.49 38.99 -5.96
CA MET A 261 -25.95 40.13 -6.73
C MET A 261 -27.40 39.86 -7.08
N LEU A 262 -28.30 40.44 -6.29
CA LEU A 262 -29.65 40.71 -6.72
C LEU A 262 -29.59 41.93 -7.63
N SER A 263 -29.95 41.73 -8.90
CA SER A 263 -30.39 42.78 -9.82
C SER A 263 -31.71 42.33 -10.41
#